data_AF-A0A4V1EIX2-F1
#
_entry.id   AF-A0A4V1EIX2-F1
#
_cell.length_a   1.000
_cell.length_b   1.000
_cell.length_c   1.000
_cell.angle_alpha   90.00
_cell.angle_beta   90.00
_cell.angle_gamma   90.00
#
_symmetry.space_group_name_H-M   'P 1'
#
loop_
_entity.id
_entity.type
_entity.pdbx_description
1 polymer ?
#
loop_
_entity_poly.entity_id
_entity_poly.type
_entity_poly.pdbx_seq_one_letter_code
_entity_poly.pdbx_strand_id
1 'polypeptide(L)'
;VSDAKLDYPAACNAMETLLVHKDLEQNGFLSDIIYVLQTKGVTLYGGPRASAKLKIPETKSFHHEYSSRACTVEIVDDVHGAIDHIHQHGSAHTDCIVTEDREVAEIFLRQVDSAAVFHNASTRSCD
;
A
#
# COMPACT_ATOMS: atom_id res chain seq x y z
N VAL A 1 -8.42 4.29 -0.74
CA VAL A 1 -7.57 3.93 -1.91
C VAL A 1 -7.65 4.96 -3.05
N SER A 2 -8.81 5.19 -3.69
CA SER A 2 -8.90 6.19 -4.77
C SER A 2 -8.55 7.61 -4.32
N ASP A 3 -9.04 8.04 -3.16
CA ASP A 3 -8.76 9.37 -2.61
C ASP A 3 -7.24 9.61 -2.35
N ALA A 4 -6.54 8.61 -1.81
CA ALA A 4 -5.11 8.69 -1.46
C ALA A 4 -4.13 8.78 -2.64
N LYS A 5 -4.56 8.52 -3.90
CA LYS A 5 -3.66 8.55 -5.08
C LYS A 5 -4.05 9.55 -6.17
N LEU A 6 -5.30 10.01 -6.20
CA LEU A 6 -5.84 10.72 -7.37
C LEU A 6 -6.04 12.20 -7.18
N ASP A 7 -6.18 12.67 -5.94
CA ASP A 7 -6.55 14.05 -5.69
C ASP A 7 -5.36 15.00 -5.83
N TYR A 8 -4.15 14.57 -5.42
CA TYR A 8 -2.90 15.35 -5.55
C TYR A 8 -1.66 14.45 -5.59
N PRO A 9 -1.20 13.97 -6.78
CA PRO A 9 -0.07 13.05 -6.90
C PRO A 9 1.31 13.65 -6.52
N ALA A 10 1.36 14.94 -6.16
CA ALA A 10 2.56 15.67 -5.76
C ALA A 10 2.61 15.95 -4.24
N ALA A 11 1.62 15.50 -3.46
CA ALA A 11 1.66 15.63 -2.01
C ALA A 11 2.52 14.51 -1.40
N CYS A 12 3.34 14.85 -0.40
CA CYS A 12 4.21 13.94 0.37
C CYS A 12 3.46 12.79 1.07
N ASN A 13 2.11 12.80 1.02
CA ASN A 13 1.20 11.85 1.66
C ASN A 13 0.52 10.90 0.64
N ALA A 14 0.92 10.96 -0.65
CA ALA A 14 0.40 10.07 -1.66
C ALA A 14 0.82 8.62 -1.37
N MET A 15 -0.06 7.66 -1.62
CA MET A 15 0.24 6.24 -1.40
C MET A 15 1.36 5.77 -2.34
N GLU A 16 2.55 5.52 -1.81
CA GLU A 16 3.73 5.09 -2.57
C GLU A 16 3.85 3.57 -2.65
N THR A 17 3.50 2.85 -1.58
CA THR A 17 3.52 1.38 -1.53
C THR A 17 2.17 0.85 -1.05
N LEU A 18 1.61 -0.12 -1.77
CA LEU A 18 0.39 -0.84 -1.44
C LEU A 18 0.73 -2.28 -1.07
N LEU A 19 0.57 -2.62 0.21
CA LEU A 19 0.73 -3.99 0.70
C LEU A 19 -0.63 -4.70 0.69
N VAL A 20 -0.65 -5.90 0.12
CA VAL A 20 -1.88 -6.68 -0.03
C VAL A 20 -1.70 -8.07 0.58
N HIS A 21 -2.66 -8.51 1.39
CA HIS A 21 -2.63 -9.84 1.98
C HIS A 21 -2.75 -10.93 0.91
N LYS A 22 -2.00 -12.02 1.04
CA LYS A 22 -2.00 -13.17 0.10
C LYS A 22 -3.39 -13.74 -0.18
N ASP A 23 -4.32 -13.67 0.77
CA ASP A 23 -5.68 -14.21 0.57
C ASP A 23 -6.51 -13.36 -0.40
N LEU A 24 -6.23 -12.06 -0.49
CA LEU A 24 -6.86 -11.17 -1.47
C LEU A 24 -6.37 -11.44 -2.90
N GLU A 25 -5.25 -12.16 -3.04
CA GLU A 25 -4.77 -12.67 -4.33
C GLU A 25 -5.73 -13.70 -4.92
N GLN A 26 -6.35 -14.53 -4.06
CA GLN A 26 -7.22 -15.64 -4.50
C GLN A 26 -8.63 -15.18 -4.86
N ASN A 27 -9.10 -14.08 -4.25
CA ASN A 27 -10.47 -13.59 -4.40
C ASN A 27 -10.65 -12.58 -5.56
N GLY A 28 -9.62 -12.34 -6.38
CA GLY A 28 -9.69 -11.43 -7.54
C GLY A 28 -9.69 -9.93 -7.20
N PHE A 29 -9.89 -9.57 -5.93
CA PHE A 29 -9.89 -8.19 -5.44
C PHE A 29 -8.61 -7.41 -5.78
N LEU A 30 -7.45 -8.07 -5.73
CA LEU A 30 -6.18 -7.48 -6.16
C LEU A 30 -6.24 -7.00 -7.62
N SER A 31 -6.81 -7.82 -8.52
CA SER A 31 -6.95 -7.50 -9.93
C SER A 31 -7.88 -6.30 -10.16
N ASP A 32 -8.97 -6.19 -9.40
CA ASP A 32 -9.88 -5.04 -9.45
C ASP A 32 -9.18 -3.74 -9.02
N ILE A 33 -8.43 -3.76 -7.91
CA ILE A 33 -7.67 -2.58 -7.45
C ILE A 33 -6.70 -2.12 -8.53
N ILE A 34 -5.95 -3.05 -9.11
CA ILE A 34 -4.96 -2.79 -10.16
C ILE A 34 -5.63 -2.20 -11.38
N TYR A 35 -6.73 -2.81 -11.82
CA TYR A 35 -7.48 -2.33 -12.97
C TYR A 35 -7.99 -0.90 -12.74
N VAL A 36 -8.51 -0.60 -11.56
CA VAL A 36 -8.95 0.76 -11.19
C VAL A 36 -7.77 1.74 -11.18
N LEU A 37 -6.63 1.38 -10.61
CA LEU A 37 -5.44 2.23 -10.57
C LEU A 37 -4.89 2.49 -11.98
N GLN A 38 -4.79 1.46 -12.82
CA GLN A 38 -4.35 1.57 -14.22
C GLN A 38 -5.32 2.42 -15.06
N THR A 39 -6.63 2.21 -14.91
CA THR A 39 -7.67 2.99 -15.60
C THR A 39 -7.57 4.47 -15.27
N LYS A 40 -7.06 4.79 -14.08
CA LYS A 40 -6.84 6.17 -13.63
C LYS A 40 -5.45 6.73 -13.96
N GLY A 41 -4.66 5.98 -14.74
CA GLY A 41 -3.34 6.37 -15.23
C GLY A 41 -2.24 6.26 -14.17
N VAL A 42 -2.40 5.37 -13.18
CA VAL A 42 -1.34 5.08 -12.21
C VAL A 42 -0.45 3.96 -12.75
N THR A 43 0.86 4.22 -12.85
CA THR A 43 1.87 3.21 -13.19
C THR A 43 2.14 2.34 -11.97
N LEU A 44 1.97 1.03 -12.12
CA LEU A 44 2.16 0.08 -11.04
C LEU A 44 3.48 -0.65 -11.20
N TYR A 45 4.26 -0.68 -10.12
CA TYR A 45 5.46 -1.51 -10.00
C TYR A 45 5.19 -2.61 -8.99
N GLY A 46 5.59 -3.84 -9.29
CA GLY A 46 5.42 -4.96 -8.37
C GLY A 46 6.68 -5.18 -7.57
N GLY A 47 6.56 -5.51 -6.29
CA GLY A 47 7.61 -6.27 -5.62
C GLY A 47 7.70 -7.71 -6.17
N PRO A 48 8.67 -8.54 -5.77
CA PRO A 48 8.91 -9.85 -6.37
C PRO A 48 7.66 -10.74 -6.51
N ARG A 49 6.76 -10.76 -5.52
CA ARG A 49 5.54 -11.59 -5.60
C ARG A 49 4.48 -10.94 -6.47
N ALA A 50 4.22 -9.66 -6.26
CA ALA A 50 3.24 -8.90 -7.05
C ALA A 50 3.60 -8.86 -8.54
N SER A 51 4.88 -8.61 -8.87
CA SER A 51 5.43 -8.58 -10.22
C SER A 51 5.20 -9.91 -10.95
N ALA A 52 5.56 -11.03 -10.31
CA ALA A 52 5.35 -12.37 -10.87
C ALA A 52 3.87 -12.69 -11.09
N LYS A 53 2.99 -12.30 -10.16
CA LYS A 53 1.56 -12.61 -10.22
C LYS A 53 0.81 -11.77 -11.24
N LEU A 54 1.11 -10.48 -11.28
CA LEU A 54 0.36 -9.47 -12.03
C LEU A 54 1.00 -9.13 -13.38
N LYS A 55 2.21 -9.65 -13.62
CA LYS A 55 3.01 -9.37 -14.83
C LYS A 55 3.27 -7.88 -15.03
N ILE A 56 3.46 -7.15 -13.93
CA ILE A 56 3.83 -5.74 -13.91
C ILE A 56 5.36 -5.61 -13.73
N PRO A 57 6.00 -4.51 -14.15
CA PRO A 57 7.44 -4.33 -13.98
C PRO A 57 7.83 -4.38 -12.50
N GLU A 58 8.93 -5.07 -12.20
CA GLU A 58 9.45 -5.12 -10.83
C GLU A 58 9.95 -3.73 -10.39
N THR A 59 9.68 -3.36 -9.14
CA THR A 59 10.24 -2.15 -8.56
C THR A 59 11.74 -2.30 -8.34
N LYS A 60 12.51 -1.24 -8.56
CA LYS A 60 13.96 -1.24 -8.31
C LYS A 60 14.28 -1.08 -6.83
N SER A 61 13.36 -0.51 -6.06
CA SER A 61 13.51 -0.28 -4.62
C SER A 61 12.13 -0.01 -4.01
N PHE A 62 11.90 -0.56 -2.82
CA PHE A 62 10.72 -0.23 -2.01
C PHE A 62 10.80 1.16 -1.36
N HIS A 63 11.99 1.77 -1.31
CA HIS A 63 12.22 3.13 -0.83
C HIS A 63 12.11 4.20 -1.94
N HIS A 64 11.35 3.92 -3.00
CA HIS A 64 11.27 4.84 -4.13
C HIS A 64 10.07 5.79 -3.97
N GLU A 65 10.37 7.08 -3.79
CA GLU A 65 9.37 8.14 -3.88
C GLU A 65 9.16 8.53 -5.34
N TYR A 66 8.02 8.13 -5.91
CA TYR A 66 7.68 8.37 -7.30
C TYR A 66 7.30 9.82 -7.58
N SER A 67 6.82 10.57 -6.59
CA SER A 67 6.32 11.96 -6.72
C SER A 67 5.42 12.18 -7.95
N SER A 68 4.72 11.13 -8.36
CA SER A 68 3.98 11.04 -9.62
C SER A 68 2.86 10.01 -9.47
N ARG A 69 2.10 9.80 -10.54
CA ARG A 69 1.04 8.77 -10.59
C ARG A 69 1.68 7.39 -10.75
N ALA A 70 2.50 6.97 -9.80
CA ALA A 70 3.05 5.63 -9.75
C ALA A 70 3.12 5.11 -8.33
N CYS A 71 2.93 3.81 -8.13
CA CYS A 71 3.10 3.18 -6.82
C CYS A 71 3.64 1.75 -6.96
N THR A 72 4.27 1.29 -5.89
CA THR A 72 4.67 -0.10 -5.72
C THR A 72 3.52 -0.90 -5.10
N VAL A 73 3.36 -2.14 -5.53
CA VAL A 73 2.43 -3.11 -4.96
C VAL A 73 3.23 -4.33 -4.52
N GLU A 74 3.01 -4.83 -3.31
CA GLU A 74 3.62 -6.07 -2.84
C GLU A 74 2.60 -6.94 -2.09
N ILE A 75 2.80 -8.26 -2.17
CA ILE A 75 1.96 -9.25 -1.51
C ILE A 75 2.66 -9.74 -0.24
N VAL A 76 1.96 -9.64 0.89
CA VAL A 76 2.43 -10.06 2.23
C VAL A 76 1.61 -11.25 2.74
N ASP A 77 2.23 -12.08 3.58
CA ASP A 77 1.59 -13.30 4.08
C ASP A 77 0.63 -13.08 5.23
N ASP A 78 0.85 -12.04 6.03
CA ASP A 78 0.09 -11.66 7.23
C ASP A 78 0.41 -10.21 7.66
N VAL A 79 -0.27 -9.75 8.72
CA VAL A 79 -0.12 -8.38 9.25
C VAL A 79 1.29 -8.09 9.77
N HIS A 80 2.00 -9.07 10.35
CA HIS A 80 3.37 -8.87 10.81
C HIS A 80 4.31 -8.68 9.63
N GLY A 81 4.12 -9.45 8.55
CA GLY A 81 4.84 -9.22 7.30
C GLY A 81 4.61 -7.82 6.72
N ALA A 82 3.40 -7.26 6.89
CA ALA A 82 3.12 -5.88 6.51
C ALA A 82 3.87 -4.87 7.39
N ILE A 83 3.84 -5.08 8.71
CA ILE A 83 4.53 -4.23 9.70
C ILE A 83 6.03 -4.26 9.49
N ASP A 84 6.63 -5.44 9.30
CA ASP A 84 8.05 -5.60 9.02
C ASP A 84 8.44 -4.87 7.73
N HIS A 85 7.61 -4.94 6.69
CA HIS A 85 7.86 -4.21 5.46
C HIS A 85 7.82 -2.70 5.68
N ILE A 86 6.87 -2.19 6.47
CA ILE A 86 6.77 -0.76 6.82
C ILE A 86 7.99 -0.33 7.64
N HIS A 87 8.43 -1.11 8.62
CA HIS A 87 9.63 -0.79 9.40
C HIS A 87 10.92 -0.82 8.57
N GLN A 88 11.01 -1.72 7.60
CA GLN A 88 12.20 -1.84 6.76
C GLN A 88 12.23 -0.82 5.63
N HIS A 89 11.07 -0.48 5.05
CA HIS A 89 10.97 0.29 3.81
C HIS A 89 10.23 1.63 3.93
N GLY A 90 9.41 1.79 4.96
CA GLY A 90 8.64 3.00 5.20
C GLY A 90 9.49 4.18 5.69
N SER A 91 8.97 5.37 5.50
CA SER A 91 9.57 6.63 5.99
C SER A 91 9.12 6.99 7.41
N ALA A 92 8.34 6.13 8.07
CA ALA A 92 7.69 6.36 9.36
C ALA A 92 6.78 7.61 9.42
N HIS A 93 6.32 8.10 8.26
CA HIS A 93 5.52 9.33 8.19
C HIS A 93 4.01 9.07 8.34
N THR A 94 3.44 8.20 7.51
CA THR A 94 2.00 7.94 7.51
C THR A 94 1.69 6.56 6.94
N ASP A 95 1.02 5.73 7.73
CA ASP A 95 0.64 4.37 7.34
C ASP A 95 -0.84 4.10 7.63
N CYS A 96 -1.44 3.22 6.84
CA CYS A 96 -2.85 2.88 7.00
C CYS A 96 -3.10 1.40 6.73
N ILE A 97 -3.95 0.80 7.56
CA ILE A 97 -4.51 -0.52 7.36
C ILE A 97 -6.00 -0.44 7.03
N VAL A 98 -6.41 -1.21 6.01
CA VAL A 98 -7.83 -1.41 5.68
C VAL A 98 -8.19 -2.85 6.00
N THR A 99 -8.97 -3.07 7.04
CA THR A 99 -9.40 -4.40 7.50
C THR A 99 -10.72 -4.33 8.28
N GLU A 100 -11.56 -5.34 8.17
CA GLU A 100 -12.75 -5.52 9.03
C GLU A 100 -12.41 -6.25 10.33
N ASP A 101 -11.25 -6.91 10.39
CA ASP A 101 -10.77 -7.62 11.57
C ASP A 101 -10.17 -6.62 12.58
N ARG A 102 -10.80 -6.54 13.74
CA ARG A 102 -10.41 -5.60 14.80
C ARG A 102 -9.11 -6.00 15.48
N GLU A 103 -8.80 -7.29 15.60
CA GLU A 103 -7.56 -7.75 16.21
C GLU A 103 -6.37 -7.39 15.32
N VAL A 104 -6.52 -7.60 14.01
CA VAL A 104 -5.51 -7.20 13.00
C VAL A 104 -5.29 -5.69 13.02
N ALA A 105 -6.37 -4.90 13.10
CA ALA A 105 -6.27 -3.45 13.22
C ALA A 105 -5.54 -2.99 14.48
N GLU A 106 -5.85 -3.58 15.64
CA GLU A 106 -5.16 -3.25 16.90
C GLU A 106 -3.68 -3.65 16.88
N ILE A 107 -3.32 -4.78 16.28
CA ILE A 107 -1.92 -5.19 16.11
C ILE A 107 -1.17 -4.16 15.27
N PHE A 108 -1.72 -3.77 14.12
CA PHE A 108 -1.10 -2.79 13.23
C PHE A 108 -0.95 -1.42 13.90
N LEU A 109 -2.01 -0.90 14.53
CA LEU A 109 -2.00 0.39 15.22
C LEU A 109 -1.00 0.45 16.39
N ARG A 110 -0.72 -0.68 17.05
CA ARG A 110 0.21 -0.75 18.18
C ARG A 110 1.65 -1.03 17.78
N GLN A 111 1.86 -1.73 16.66
CA GLN A 111 3.19 -2.17 16.26
C GLN A 111 3.84 -1.26 15.21
N VAL A 112 3.06 -0.55 14.39
CA VAL A 112 3.61 0.41 13.42
C VAL A 112 4.05 1.68 14.14
N ASP A 113 5.35 1.96 14.14
CA ASP A 113 5.95 3.16 14.74
C ASP A 113 6.03 4.32 13.72
N SER A 114 4.88 4.77 13.23
CA SER A 114 4.78 5.89 12.29
C SER A 114 4.10 7.09 12.92
N ALA A 115 4.43 8.31 12.47
CA ALA A 115 3.87 9.55 13.01
C ALA A 115 2.34 9.62 12.94
N ALA A 116 1.74 8.97 11.95
CA ALA A 116 0.30 8.75 11.86
C ALA A 116 -0.02 7.33 11.38
N VAL A 117 -0.87 6.61 12.13
CA VAL A 117 -1.34 5.27 11.77
C VAL A 117 -2.87 5.27 11.73
N PHE A 118 -3.43 4.84 10.61
CA PHE A 118 -4.88 4.87 10.36
C PHE A 118 -5.47 3.47 10.21
N HIS A 119 -6.73 3.31 10.63
CA HIS A 119 -7.54 2.12 10.38
C HIS A 119 -8.80 2.52 9.61
N ASN A 120 -9.01 1.92 8.43
CA ASN A 120 -10.14 2.18 7.53
C ASN A 120 -10.37 3.67 7.18
N ALA A 121 -9.33 4.51 7.33
CA ALA A 121 -9.35 5.92 7.00
C ALA A 121 -8.35 6.21 5.87
N SER A 122 -8.63 7.21 5.03
CA SER A 122 -7.67 7.63 4.01
C SER A 122 -6.42 8.17 4.70
N THR A 123 -5.21 7.87 4.20
CA THR A 123 -3.97 8.51 4.70
C THR A 123 -3.98 10.03 4.54
N ARG A 124 -4.93 10.56 3.75
CA ARG A 124 -5.26 11.98 3.62
C ARG A 124 -5.95 12.59 4.86
N SER A 125 -6.44 11.80 5.82
CA SER A 125 -7.02 12.33 7.05
C SER A 125 -5.98 12.95 8.01
N CYS A 126 -4.71 13.03 7.61
CA CYS A 126 -3.75 14.02 8.10
C CYS A 126 -4.05 15.41 7.51
N ASP A 127 -5.12 16.06 7.98
CA ASP A 127 -5.24 17.53 8.02
C ASP A 127 -5.66 17.95 9.43
#